data_AF-A0A7G7ME68-F1
#
_entry.id   AF-A0A7G7ME68-F1
#
_cell.length_a   1.000
_cell.length_b   1.000
_cell.length_c   1.000
_cell.angle_alpha   90.00
_cell.angle_beta   90.00
_cell.angle_gamma   90.00
#
_symmetry.space_group_name_H-M   'P 1'
#
loop_
_entity.id
_entity.type
_entity.pdbx_description
1 polymer ?
#
loop_
_entity_poly.entity_id
_entity_poly.type
_entity_poly.pdbx_seq_one_letter_code
_entity_poly.pdbx_strand_id
1 'polypeptide(L)'
;MDLPFLRGPLPAAFRRRTVVVEPGDSRPYDSAEWSDELVVVEQGRLDLECRAGGVRSFPTGAVICLDHLGLRTLHNRGTDPTVLVAVSRRPDHHRRAREPRVVDLPARPYLGVRRSCTPTTTHLAADRIPEVIGHLLSTGGEAAGAPFLRYRVLDGSGSTEVEACVPADDVGAADGEIAAGVLPAGRYAVVLHRGHPDGLLEVTDRLLRWAERGGHAWDRTVTGDAEHWAARTEHFLTDPRDEPDPEHWETELAFRLAD
;
A
#
# COMPACT_ATOMS: atom_id res chain seq x y z
N MET A 1 -3.50 -31.28 1.14
CA MET A 1 -2.80 -30.17 1.81
C MET A 1 -3.86 -29.45 2.61
N ASP A 2 -3.76 -29.43 3.93
CA ASP A 2 -4.76 -28.75 4.77
C ASP A 2 -4.38 -27.28 4.82
N LEU A 3 -5.05 -26.45 4.00
CA LEU A 3 -4.79 -25.02 3.91
C LEU A 3 -5.75 -24.33 4.89
N PRO A 4 -5.28 -23.90 6.09
CA PRO A 4 -6.16 -23.45 7.17
C PRO A 4 -7.06 -22.27 6.79
N PHE A 5 -6.68 -21.47 5.78
CA PHE A 5 -7.50 -20.36 5.27
C PHE A 5 -8.73 -20.79 4.44
N LEU A 6 -8.80 -22.05 3.98
CA LEU A 6 -9.96 -22.56 3.24
C LEU A 6 -11.17 -22.78 4.14
N ARG A 7 -10.95 -23.22 5.38
CA ARG A 7 -12.03 -23.63 6.30
C ARG A 7 -12.00 -22.96 7.67
N GLY A 8 -10.86 -22.38 8.06
CA GLY A 8 -10.69 -21.60 9.29
C GLY A 8 -11.07 -20.12 9.14
N PRO A 9 -11.00 -19.36 10.25
CA PRO A 9 -11.14 -17.91 10.22
C PRO A 9 -10.02 -17.28 9.38
N LEU A 10 -10.40 -16.37 8.49
CA LEU A 10 -9.46 -15.61 7.69
C LEU A 10 -8.99 -14.38 8.47
N PRO A 11 -7.71 -13.97 8.32
CA PRO A 11 -7.27 -12.68 8.86
C PRO A 11 -8.13 -11.56 8.28
N ALA A 12 -8.36 -10.51 9.07
CA ALA A 12 -9.27 -9.41 8.73
C ALA A 12 -8.95 -8.70 7.41
N ALA A 13 -7.69 -8.72 6.98
CA ALA A 13 -7.21 -8.15 5.72
C ALA A 13 -7.69 -8.90 4.47
N PHE A 14 -8.27 -10.09 4.62
CA PHE A 14 -8.68 -10.93 3.50
C PHE A 14 -10.20 -11.13 3.47
N ARG A 15 -10.73 -11.34 2.26
CA ARG A 15 -12.07 -11.84 2.01
C ARG A 15 -11.97 -13.15 1.25
N ARG A 16 -12.95 -14.00 1.47
CA ARG A 16 -13.11 -15.25 0.75
C ARG A 16 -14.48 -15.24 0.10
N ARG A 17 -14.52 -15.66 -1.16
CA ARG A 17 -15.76 -15.98 -1.86
C ARG A 17 -15.69 -17.38 -2.42
N THR A 18 -16.83 -18.04 -2.44
CA THR A 18 -17.00 -19.37 -3.03
C THR A 18 -17.65 -19.21 -4.39
N VAL A 19 -17.08 -19.85 -5.40
CA VAL A 19 -17.62 -19.91 -6.76
C VAL A 19 -17.85 -21.37 -7.10
N VAL A 20 -19.08 -21.70 -7.48
CA VAL A 20 -19.45 -23.04 -7.93
C VAL A 20 -19.57 -23.03 -9.45
N VAL A 21 -18.93 -24.00 -10.10
CA VAL A 21 -19.10 -24.28 -11.53
C VAL A 21 -19.81 -25.63 -11.63
N GLU A 22 -21.07 -25.62 -12.08
CA GLU A 22 -21.90 -26.81 -12.16
C GLU A 22 -21.34 -27.85 -13.15
N PRO A 23 -21.69 -29.13 -13.03
CA PRO A 23 -21.26 -30.17 -13.97
C PRO A 23 -21.57 -29.81 -15.43
N GLY A 24 -20.57 -29.87 -16.29
CA GLY A 24 -20.69 -29.53 -17.72
C GLY A 24 -20.68 -28.03 -18.03
N ASP A 25 -20.74 -27.17 -17.02
CA ASP A 25 -20.77 -25.72 -17.24
C ASP A 25 -19.41 -25.13 -17.61
N SER A 26 -19.51 -24.00 -18.30
CA SER A 26 -18.37 -23.22 -18.75
C SER A 26 -18.61 -21.76 -18.40
N ARG A 27 -17.63 -21.12 -17.77
CA ARG A 27 -17.68 -19.72 -17.38
C ARG A 27 -16.62 -18.93 -18.14
N PRO A 28 -16.96 -17.85 -18.84
CA PRO A 28 -15.97 -17.02 -19.50
C PRO A 28 -15.02 -16.42 -18.45
N TYR A 29 -13.73 -16.33 -18.80
CA TYR A 29 -12.75 -15.66 -17.97
C TYR A 29 -12.84 -14.15 -18.14
N ASP A 30 -13.05 -13.44 -17.04
CA ASP A 30 -12.91 -11.99 -16.93
C ASP A 30 -11.74 -11.66 -15.98
N SER A 31 -10.69 -11.04 -16.51
CA SER A 31 -9.52 -10.66 -15.70
C SER A 31 -9.87 -9.69 -14.57
N ALA A 32 -10.89 -8.85 -14.74
CA ALA A 32 -11.31 -7.92 -13.68
C ALA A 32 -12.01 -8.66 -12.51
N GLU A 33 -12.64 -9.82 -12.78
CA GLU A 33 -13.27 -10.64 -11.74
C GLU A 33 -12.24 -11.35 -10.86
N TRP A 34 -11.11 -11.76 -11.44
CA TRP A 34 -10.12 -12.63 -10.79
C TRP A 34 -8.80 -11.95 -10.43
N SER A 35 -8.69 -10.63 -10.65
CA SER A 35 -7.49 -9.89 -10.31
C SER A 35 -7.27 -9.85 -8.80
N ASP A 36 -6.01 -10.03 -8.39
CA ASP A 36 -5.60 -10.12 -6.98
C ASP A 36 -6.28 -11.25 -6.18
N GLU A 37 -6.75 -12.30 -6.85
CA GLU A 37 -7.35 -13.47 -6.21
C GLU A 37 -6.45 -14.70 -6.33
N LEU A 38 -6.17 -15.35 -5.20
CA LEU A 38 -5.62 -16.69 -5.16
C LEU A 38 -6.79 -17.69 -5.18
N VAL A 39 -6.85 -18.53 -6.20
CA VAL A 39 -7.94 -19.50 -6.37
C VAL A 39 -7.48 -20.88 -5.97
N VAL A 40 -8.27 -21.54 -5.13
CA VAL A 40 -8.06 -22.93 -4.75
C VAL A 40 -9.22 -23.78 -5.22
N VAL A 41 -8.93 -24.92 -5.85
CA VAL A 41 -9.95 -25.93 -6.16
C VAL A 41 -10.24 -26.69 -4.86
N GLU A 42 -11.28 -26.30 -4.14
CA GLU A 42 -11.65 -26.97 -2.88
C GLU A 42 -12.30 -28.32 -3.14
N GLN A 43 -13.10 -28.44 -4.20
CA GLN A 43 -13.76 -29.68 -4.59
C GLN A 43 -13.83 -29.81 -6.11
N GLY A 44 -13.71 -31.04 -6.60
CA GLY A 44 -13.84 -31.35 -8.01
C GLY A 44 -12.57 -31.09 -8.80
N ARG A 45 -12.74 -30.70 -10.07
CA ARG A 45 -11.65 -30.46 -11.01
C ARG A 45 -11.99 -29.27 -11.90
N LEU A 46 -11.03 -28.37 -12.04
CA LEU A 46 -11.14 -27.18 -12.89
C LEU A 46 -10.30 -27.33 -14.15
N ASP A 47 -10.91 -27.17 -15.31
CA ASP A 47 -10.24 -27.13 -16.60
C ASP A 47 -10.09 -25.67 -17.06
N LEU A 48 -8.86 -25.21 -17.31
CA LEU A 48 -8.58 -23.86 -17.77
C LEU A 48 -8.19 -23.88 -19.25
N GLU A 49 -8.96 -23.19 -20.09
CA GLU A 49 -8.64 -22.95 -21.51
C GLU A 49 -7.84 -21.66 -21.65
N CYS A 50 -6.65 -21.73 -22.26
CA CYS A 50 -5.83 -20.55 -22.54
C CYS A 50 -6.16 -19.94 -23.91
N ARG A 51 -6.06 -18.61 -24.04
CA ARG A 51 -6.22 -17.91 -25.34
C ARG A 51 -5.16 -18.31 -26.36
N ALA A 52 -3.96 -18.67 -25.90
CA ALA A 52 -2.89 -19.22 -26.74
C ALA A 52 -3.17 -20.64 -27.26
N GLY A 53 -4.32 -21.23 -26.88
CA GLY A 53 -4.66 -22.62 -27.14
C GLY A 53 -4.21 -23.56 -26.01
N GLY A 54 -4.89 -24.71 -25.92
CA GLY A 54 -4.62 -25.73 -24.92
C GLY A 54 -5.52 -25.61 -23.68
N VAL A 55 -5.70 -26.75 -23.02
CA VAL A 55 -6.48 -26.87 -21.78
C VAL A 55 -5.63 -27.58 -20.74
N ARG A 56 -5.62 -27.06 -19.50
CA ARG A 56 -5.01 -27.75 -18.36
C ARG A 56 -6.04 -28.02 -17.27
N SER A 57 -5.95 -29.21 -16.70
CA SER A 57 -6.83 -29.67 -15.64
C SER A 57 -6.16 -29.56 -14.27
N PHE A 58 -6.87 -29.02 -13.31
CA PHE A 58 -6.40 -28.79 -11.94
C PHE A 58 -7.30 -29.55 -10.96
N PRO A 59 -6.76 -30.53 -10.22
CA PRO A 59 -7.54 -31.31 -9.27
C PRO A 59 -7.80 -30.54 -7.98
N THR A 60 -8.64 -31.13 -7.12
CA THR A 60 -8.82 -30.69 -5.74
C THR A 60 -7.48 -30.49 -5.03
N GLY A 61 -7.34 -29.36 -4.34
CA GLY A 61 -6.13 -28.91 -3.65
C GLY A 61 -5.17 -28.10 -4.52
N ALA A 62 -5.42 -27.96 -5.82
CA ALA A 62 -4.63 -27.08 -6.67
C ALA A 62 -4.82 -25.62 -6.28
N VAL A 63 -3.70 -24.89 -6.18
CA VAL A 63 -3.66 -23.45 -5.94
C VAL A 63 -3.21 -22.77 -7.23
N ILE A 64 -3.99 -21.81 -7.71
CA ILE A 64 -3.84 -21.20 -9.03
C ILE A 64 -4.03 -19.69 -8.88
N CYS A 65 -3.06 -18.91 -9.35
CA CYS A 65 -3.27 -17.50 -9.63
C CYS A 65 -3.87 -17.40 -11.03
N LEU A 66 -5.11 -16.93 -11.15
CA LEU A 66 -5.76 -16.78 -12.47
C LEU A 66 -5.34 -15.50 -13.19
N ASP A 67 -4.72 -14.56 -12.47
CA ASP A 67 -4.26 -13.30 -13.03
C ASP A 67 -3.14 -13.53 -14.07
N HIS A 68 -3.13 -12.70 -15.10
CA HIS A 68 -2.15 -12.71 -16.20
C HIS A 68 -1.96 -14.03 -16.97
N LEU A 69 -2.73 -15.08 -16.70
CA LEU A 69 -2.62 -16.38 -17.41
C LEU A 69 -3.18 -16.37 -18.84
N GLY A 70 -3.78 -15.27 -19.28
CA GLY A 70 -4.33 -15.14 -20.64
C GLY A 70 -5.43 -16.17 -20.91
N LEU A 71 -6.28 -16.44 -19.92
CA LEU A 71 -7.34 -17.45 -20.02
C LEU A 71 -8.51 -16.99 -20.90
N ARG A 72 -9.23 -17.98 -21.40
CA ARG A 72 -10.47 -17.80 -22.17
C ARG A 72 -11.67 -18.23 -21.36
N THR A 73 -11.62 -19.44 -20.81
CA THR A 73 -12.78 -20.09 -20.21
C THR A 73 -12.33 -21.01 -19.07
N LEU A 74 -13.13 -21.02 -18.01
CA LEU A 74 -13.07 -22.00 -16.93
C LEU A 74 -14.15 -23.05 -17.20
N HIS A 75 -13.80 -24.32 -17.18
CA HIS A 75 -14.74 -25.42 -17.42
C HIS A 75 -14.79 -26.36 -16.23
N ASN A 76 -16.00 -26.82 -15.91
CA ASN A 76 -16.18 -28.06 -15.19
C ASN A 76 -16.62 -29.14 -16.17
N ARG A 77 -15.70 -30.02 -16.54
CA ARG A 77 -15.99 -31.18 -17.40
C ARG A 77 -16.33 -32.46 -16.63
N GLY A 78 -16.39 -32.36 -15.30
CA GLY A 78 -16.75 -33.45 -14.41
C GLY A 78 -18.26 -33.64 -14.31
N THR A 79 -18.64 -34.68 -13.58
CA THR A 79 -20.04 -35.02 -13.26
C THR A 79 -20.51 -34.42 -11.94
N ASP A 80 -19.57 -33.92 -11.13
CA ASP A 80 -19.83 -33.29 -9.83
C ASP A 80 -19.50 -31.79 -9.88
N PRO A 81 -20.14 -30.95 -9.05
CA PRO A 81 -19.82 -29.52 -8.99
C PRO A 81 -18.35 -29.29 -8.63
N THR A 82 -17.73 -28.34 -9.32
CA THR A 82 -16.38 -27.85 -8.99
C THR A 82 -16.52 -26.61 -8.13
N VAL A 83 -16.01 -26.69 -6.90
CA VAL A 83 -16.06 -25.59 -5.92
C VAL A 83 -14.69 -24.92 -5.88
N LEU A 84 -14.68 -23.64 -6.22
CA LEU A 84 -13.52 -22.77 -6.16
C LEU A 84 -13.65 -21.86 -4.94
N VAL A 85 -12.58 -21.81 -4.15
CA VAL A 85 -12.43 -20.84 -3.08
C VAL A 85 -11.45 -19.78 -3.56
N ALA A 86 -11.97 -18.58 -3.80
CA ALA A 86 -11.14 -17.44 -4.15
C ALA A 86 -10.89 -16.61 -2.90
N VAL A 87 -9.62 -16.39 -2.58
CA VAL A 87 -9.19 -15.54 -1.49
C VAL A 87 -8.57 -14.29 -2.10
N SER A 88 -9.10 -13.14 -1.76
CA SER A 88 -8.57 -11.84 -2.16
C SER A 88 -8.37 -10.94 -0.96
N ARG A 89 -7.53 -9.93 -1.10
CA ARG A 89 -7.39 -8.89 -0.07
C ARG A 89 -8.66 -8.04 -0.06
N ARG A 90 -9.13 -7.63 1.12
CA ARG A 90 -10.26 -6.70 1.21
C ARG A 90 -9.85 -5.36 0.57
N PRO A 91 -10.74 -4.73 -0.24
CA PRO A 91 -10.44 -3.46 -0.91
C PRO A 91 -10.08 -2.33 0.08
N ASP A 92 -10.49 -2.46 1.34
CA ASP A 92 -10.24 -1.49 2.40
C ASP A 92 -8.79 -1.51 2.93
N HIS A 93 -7.96 -2.48 2.54
CA HIS A 93 -6.56 -2.50 3.00
C HIS A 93 -5.59 -1.76 2.07
N HIS A 94 -5.77 -1.71 0.73
CA HIS A 94 -4.89 -0.90 -0.16
C HIS A 94 -5.41 -0.71 -1.61
N ARG A 95 -6.67 -0.34 -1.84
CA ARG A 95 -6.94 0.37 -3.11
C ARG A 95 -6.44 1.81 -2.96
N ARG A 96 -5.11 2.01 -2.98
CA ARG A 96 -4.47 3.33 -2.97
C ARG A 96 -4.83 4.00 -4.30
N ALA A 97 -5.85 4.87 -4.27
CA ALA A 97 -6.37 5.50 -5.46
C ALA A 97 -5.31 6.47 -6.03
N ARG A 98 -5.13 6.46 -7.36
CA ARG A 98 -4.36 7.50 -8.07
C ARG A 98 -5.02 8.87 -7.98
N GLU A 99 -6.31 8.90 -7.62
CA GLU A 99 -7.07 10.11 -7.34
C GLU A 99 -7.03 10.43 -5.84
N PRO A 100 -6.91 11.72 -5.46
CA PRO A 100 -6.99 12.12 -4.07
C PRO A 100 -8.30 11.72 -3.39
N ARG A 101 -8.22 11.29 -2.13
CA ARG A 101 -9.39 10.98 -1.29
C ARG A 101 -9.11 11.30 0.18
N VAL A 102 -10.17 11.44 0.96
CA VAL A 102 -10.07 11.55 2.43
C VAL A 102 -10.14 10.17 3.07
N VAL A 103 -9.28 9.91 4.05
CA VAL A 103 -9.32 8.72 4.89
C VAL A 103 -9.13 9.10 6.36
N ASP A 104 -9.77 8.36 7.27
CA ASP A 104 -9.53 8.46 8.70
C ASP A 104 -8.39 7.51 9.10
N LEU A 105 -7.34 8.05 9.73
CA LEU A 105 -6.17 7.29 10.16
C LEU A 105 -6.04 7.35 11.69
N PRO A 106 -5.65 6.24 12.35
CA PRO A 106 -5.32 6.25 13.76
C PRO A 106 -3.99 7.00 13.99
N ALA A 107 -3.72 7.34 15.25
CA ALA A 107 -2.41 7.80 15.65
C ALA A 107 -1.38 6.70 15.39
N ARG A 108 -0.23 7.05 14.81
CA ARG A 108 0.82 6.10 14.43
C ARG A 108 2.16 6.53 15.04
N PRO A 109 2.69 5.76 16.01
CA PRO A 109 4.02 6.02 16.53
C PRO A 109 5.10 5.69 15.49
N TYR A 110 6.24 6.36 15.61
CA TYR A 110 7.39 6.16 14.73
C TYR A 110 8.69 6.55 15.42
N LEU A 111 9.81 6.04 14.92
CA LEU A 111 11.15 6.56 15.17
C LEU A 111 11.59 7.41 13.97
N GLY A 112 12.30 8.50 14.21
CA GLY A 112 12.82 9.30 13.11
C GLY A 112 13.98 10.21 13.49
N VAL A 113 14.74 10.59 12.47
CA VAL A 113 15.87 11.53 12.58
C VAL A 113 15.57 12.78 11.77
N ARG A 114 15.77 13.95 12.38
CA ARG A 114 15.47 15.24 11.76
C ARG A 114 16.66 15.77 10.98
N ARG A 115 16.36 16.40 9.84
CA ARG A 115 17.34 17.11 9.01
C ARG A 115 16.75 18.40 8.45
N SER A 116 17.58 19.44 8.40
CA SER A 116 17.31 20.64 7.59
C SER A 116 17.85 20.43 6.18
N CYS A 117 16.99 20.62 5.19
CA CYS A 117 17.27 20.45 3.76
C CYS A 117 16.69 21.63 2.96
N THR A 118 16.94 21.63 1.67
CA THR A 118 16.19 22.42 0.67
C THR A 118 15.20 21.51 -0.06
N PRO A 119 14.20 22.06 -0.77
CA PRO A 119 13.29 21.27 -1.60
C PRO A 119 13.98 20.34 -2.60
N THR A 120 15.17 20.68 -3.09
CA THR A 120 15.94 19.87 -4.05
C THR A 120 16.86 18.84 -3.38
N THR A 121 17.01 18.87 -2.06
CA THR A 121 17.93 18.00 -1.30
C THR A 121 17.22 17.08 -0.31
N THR A 122 15.89 16.94 -0.43
CA THR A 122 15.08 16.07 0.43
C THR A 122 15.47 14.59 0.34
N HIS A 123 16.00 14.15 -0.81
CA HIS A 123 16.59 12.81 -0.96
C HIS A 123 17.67 12.51 0.09
N LEU A 124 18.45 13.51 0.50
CA LEU A 124 19.45 13.35 1.55
C LEU A 124 18.83 13.07 2.93
N ALA A 125 17.59 13.50 3.17
CA ALA A 125 16.85 13.06 4.35
C ALA A 125 16.47 11.58 4.20
N ALA A 126 15.94 11.16 3.04
CA ALA A 126 15.56 9.76 2.78
C ALA A 126 16.74 8.79 2.93
N ASP A 127 17.97 9.20 2.59
CA ASP A 127 19.19 8.40 2.79
C ASP A 127 19.46 8.03 4.26
N ARG A 128 18.80 8.68 5.23
CA ARG A 128 18.89 8.35 6.65
C ARG A 128 17.88 7.28 7.10
N ILE A 129 16.95 6.87 6.25
CA ILE A 129 15.98 5.81 6.58
C ILE A 129 16.67 4.48 6.97
N PRO A 130 17.70 3.99 6.25
CA PRO A 130 18.38 2.75 6.62
C PRO A 130 19.00 2.77 8.02
N GLU A 131 19.44 3.94 8.50
CA GLU A 131 19.95 4.11 9.87
C GLU A 131 18.86 3.90 10.91
N VAL A 132 17.70 4.53 10.71
CA VAL A 132 16.55 4.37 11.62
C VAL A 132 16.05 2.92 11.63
N ILE A 133 16.02 2.26 10.46
CA ILE A 133 15.70 0.83 10.35
C ILE A 133 16.74 -0.01 11.11
N GLY A 134 18.04 0.24 10.89
CA GLY A 134 19.11 -0.50 11.55
C GLY A 134 19.06 -0.38 13.08
N HIS A 135 18.72 0.82 13.57
CA HIS A 135 18.54 1.09 15.00
C HIS A 135 17.30 0.40 15.59
N LEU A 136 16.17 0.45 14.89
CA LEU A 136 14.96 -0.27 15.30
C LEU A 136 15.22 -1.78 15.39
N LEU A 137 15.90 -2.36 14.40
CA LEU A 137 16.20 -3.79 14.38
C LEU A 137 17.23 -4.18 15.45
N SER A 138 18.24 -3.36 15.73
CA SER A 138 19.27 -3.66 16.74
C SER A 138 18.72 -3.69 18.17
N THR A 139 17.59 -3.02 18.40
CA THR A 139 16.86 -2.98 19.67
C THR A 139 15.73 -4.02 19.75
N GLY A 140 15.55 -4.84 18.70
CA GLY A 140 14.55 -5.91 18.65
C GLY A 140 13.15 -5.47 18.22
N GLY A 141 13.00 -4.23 17.73
CA GLY A 141 11.73 -3.74 17.19
C GLY A 141 11.50 -4.15 15.74
N GLU A 142 10.25 -4.02 15.30
CA GLU A 142 9.82 -4.30 13.92
C GLU A 142 9.13 -3.07 13.32
N ALA A 143 9.33 -2.86 12.02
CA ALA A 143 8.64 -1.79 11.31
C ALA A 143 7.15 -2.13 11.16
N ALA A 144 6.28 -1.23 11.60
CA ALA A 144 4.82 -1.36 11.52
C ALA A 144 4.23 -0.93 10.16
N GLY A 145 5.09 -0.68 9.16
CA GLY A 145 4.67 -0.23 7.83
C GLY A 145 5.80 0.40 7.01
N ALA A 146 5.42 1.02 5.90
CA ALA A 146 6.35 1.68 4.98
C ALA A 146 7.08 2.85 5.66
N PRO A 147 8.41 2.97 5.48
CA PRO A 147 9.15 4.15 5.92
C PRO A 147 8.68 5.39 5.16
N PHE A 148 8.93 6.57 5.71
CA PHE A 148 8.40 7.81 5.16
C PHE A 148 9.28 9.01 5.46
N LEU A 149 9.14 10.04 4.63
CA LEU A 149 9.53 11.40 5.00
C LEU A 149 8.36 12.13 5.66
N ARG A 150 8.64 12.89 6.72
CA ARG A 150 7.70 13.84 7.33
C ARG A 150 8.23 15.26 7.17
N TYR A 151 7.52 16.07 6.41
CA TYR A 151 7.78 17.50 6.26
C TYR A 151 7.13 18.23 7.44
N ARG A 152 7.95 18.90 8.26
CA ARG A 152 7.48 19.63 9.45
C ARG A 152 7.37 21.12 9.21
N VAL A 153 8.41 21.69 8.63
CA VAL A 153 8.49 23.12 8.35
C VAL A 153 8.87 23.30 6.90
N LEU A 154 8.10 24.08 6.14
CA LEU A 154 8.50 24.59 4.83
C LEU A 154 8.67 26.09 4.95
N ASP A 155 9.90 26.57 4.87
CA ASP A 155 10.24 27.98 5.01
C ASP A 155 10.29 28.66 3.64
N GLY A 156 9.66 29.83 3.51
CA GLY A 156 9.64 30.61 2.28
C GLY A 156 11.02 31.07 1.77
N SER A 157 12.06 31.04 2.61
CA SER A 157 13.46 31.25 2.18
C SER A 157 14.07 30.07 1.43
N GLY A 158 13.37 28.92 1.39
CA GLY A 158 13.80 27.69 0.72
C GLY A 158 14.44 26.64 1.64
N SER A 159 14.42 26.85 2.96
CA SER A 159 14.77 25.82 3.95
C SER A 159 13.55 24.93 4.26
N THR A 160 13.78 23.68 4.61
CA THR A 160 12.74 22.73 4.99
C THR A 160 13.24 21.80 6.08
N GLU A 161 12.47 21.63 7.15
CA GLU A 161 12.71 20.59 8.16
C GLU A 161 11.97 19.31 7.79
N VAL A 162 12.75 18.25 7.56
CA VAL A 162 12.26 16.92 7.18
C VAL A 162 12.73 15.90 8.20
N GLU A 163 11.88 14.92 8.52
CA GLU A 163 12.28 13.73 9.28
C GLU A 163 12.25 12.51 8.38
N ALA A 164 13.30 11.68 8.47
CA ALA A 164 13.30 10.32 7.94
C ALA A 164 12.77 9.38 9.01
N CYS A 165 11.68 8.68 8.71
CA CYS A 165 10.89 7.99 9.71
C CYS A 165 10.63 6.53 9.37
N VAL A 166 10.56 5.70 10.40
CA VAL A 166 10.12 4.31 10.34
C VAL A 166 8.97 4.13 11.33
N PRO A 167 7.77 3.74 10.87
CA PRO A 167 6.66 3.47 11.78
C PRO A 167 6.96 2.24 12.64
N ALA A 168 6.65 2.29 13.93
CA ALA A 168 6.85 1.21 14.88
C ALA A 168 5.86 1.35 16.04
N ASP A 169 5.33 0.23 16.55
CA ASP A 169 4.43 0.26 17.70
C ASP A 169 5.19 0.51 19.01
N ASP A 170 6.40 -0.06 19.15
CA ASP A 170 7.32 0.19 20.24
C ASP A 170 8.41 1.19 19.81
N VAL A 171 8.33 2.40 20.36
CA VAL A 171 9.30 3.48 20.12
C VAL A 171 10.22 3.71 21.33
N GLY A 172 10.26 2.77 22.28
CA GLY A 172 11.14 2.79 23.45
C GLY A 172 12.63 2.71 23.09
N ALA A 173 12.92 2.36 21.84
CA ALA A 173 14.26 2.32 21.26
C ALA A 173 14.84 3.72 20.93
N ALA A 174 14.13 4.83 21.09
CA ALA A 174 14.68 6.16 20.76
C ALA A 174 15.99 6.45 21.53
N ASP A 175 17.04 6.85 20.79
CA ASP A 175 18.36 7.15 21.34
C ASP A 175 19.13 8.15 20.44
N GLY A 176 19.94 9.01 21.06
CA GLY A 176 20.76 10.00 20.36
C GLY A 176 19.96 10.93 19.44
N GLU A 177 20.27 10.89 18.14
CA GLU A 177 19.60 11.69 17.09
C GLU A 177 18.25 11.08 16.65
N ILE A 178 17.99 9.81 16.99
CA ILE A 178 16.76 9.10 16.63
C ILE A 178 15.73 9.33 17.73
N ALA A 179 14.71 10.13 17.41
CA ALA A 179 13.66 10.49 18.34
C ALA A 179 12.37 9.72 18.07
N ALA A 180 11.63 9.42 19.14
CA ALA A 180 10.25 8.95 19.04
C ALA A 180 9.31 10.10 18.65
N GLY A 181 8.33 9.79 17.81
CA GLY A 181 7.28 10.71 17.40
C GLY A 181 5.96 10.00 17.16
N VAL A 182 4.91 10.80 16.97
CA VAL A 182 3.57 10.30 16.61
C VAL A 182 3.03 11.11 15.43
N LEU A 183 2.53 10.42 14.42
CA LEU A 183 1.62 11.01 13.44
C LEU A 183 0.22 11.06 14.09
N PRO A 184 -0.42 12.24 14.18
CA PRO A 184 -1.71 12.38 14.84
C PRO A 184 -2.80 11.50 14.21
N ALA A 185 -3.80 11.12 15.00
CA ALA A 185 -5.03 10.58 14.45
C ALA A 185 -5.83 11.69 13.73
N GLY A 186 -6.70 11.29 12.80
CA GLY A 186 -7.67 12.19 12.19
C GLY A 186 -7.83 11.95 10.69
N ARG A 187 -8.37 12.97 10.01
CA ARG A 187 -8.61 12.93 8.57
C ARG A 187 -7.34 13.28 7.80
N TYR A 188 -7.03 12.50 6.79
CA TYR A 188 -5.92 12.70 5.88
C TYR A 188 -6.41 12.72 4.44
N ALA A 189 -5.92 13.68 3.66
CA ALA A 189 -5.98 13.58 2.20
C ALA A 189 -4.83 12.67 1.73
N VAL A 190 -5.16 11.62 1.00
CA VAL A 190 -4.19 10.64 0.50
C VAL A 190 -4.27 10.50 -1.01
N VAL A 191 -3.11 10.34 -1.65
CA VAL A 191 -3.01 10.02 -3.09
C VAL A 191 -1.79 9.15 -3.35
N LEU A 192 -1.94 8.19 -4.25
CA LEU A 192 -0.83 7.37 -4.70
C LEU A 192 -0.16 7.96 -5.94
N HIS A 193 1.15 8.10 -5.89
CA HIS A 193 2.02 8.27 -7.04
C HIS A 193 2.65 6.93 -7.43
N ARG A 194 2.65 6.63 -8.74
CA ARG A 194 3.44 5.55 -9.32
C ARG A 194 4.29 6.13 -10.43
N GLY A 195 5.61 5.96 -10.33
CA GLY A 195 6.58 6.54 -11.24
C GLY A 195 7.72 7.24 -10.50
N HIS A 196 8.64 7.84 -11.25
CA HIS A 196 9.84 8.46 -10.70
C HIS A 196 9.53 9.51 -9.61
N PRO A 197 10.32 9.60 -8.53
CA PRO A 197 10.14 10.58 -7.45
C PRO A 197 10.09 12.04 -7.91
N ASP A 198 10.78 12.39 -9.01
CA ASP A 198 10.72 13.74 -9.61
C ASP A 198 9.29 14.20 -9.92
N GLY A 199 8.36 13.27 -10.17
CA GLY A 199 6.94 13.57 -10.37
C GLY A 199 6.18 13.97 -9.11
N LEU A 200 6.74 13.76 -7.91
CA LEU A 200 6.05 14.02 -6.63
C LEU A 200 5.71 15.49 -6.42
N LEU A 201 6.49 16.42 -6.98
CA LEU A 201 6.17 17.85 -6.93
C LEU A 201 4.84 18.15 -7.63
N GLU A 202 4.62 17.57 -8.82
CA GLU A 202 3.37 17.74 -9.57
C GLU A 202 2.19 17.07 -8.84
N VAL A 203 2.39 15.86 -8.32
CA VAL A 203 1.34 15.15 -7.56
C VAL A 203 0.96 15.92 -6.31
N THR A 204 1.95 16.51 -5.62
CA THR A 204 1.74 17.36 -4.44
C THR A 204 0.94 18.60 -4.79
N ASP A 205 1.30 19.33 -5.84
CA ASP A 205 0.56 20.51 -6.30
C ASP A 205 -0.89 20.15 -6.67
N ARG A 206 -1.09 19.01 -7.34
CA ARG A 206 -2.43 18.49 -7.65
C ARG A 206 -3.25 18.18 -6.40
N LEU A 207 -2.63 17.60 -5.36
CA LEU A 207 -3.29 17.31 -4.08
C LEU A 207 -3.68 18.60 -3.35
N LEU A 208 -2.79 19.59 -3.31
CA LEU A 208 -3.05 20.91 -2.73
C LEU A 208 -4.25 21.60 -3.40
N ARG A 209 -4.24 21.66 -4.74
CA ARG A 209 -5.35 22.23 -5.53
C ARG A 209 -6.64 21.44 -5.42
N TRP A 210 -6.57 20.11 -5.27
CA TRP A 210 -7.75 19.27 -5.05
C TRP A 210 -8.43 19.61 -3.71
N ALA A 211 -7.65 19.75 -2.64
CA ALA A 211 -8.19 20.08 -1.32
C ALA A 211 -8.84 21.47 -1.31
N GLU A 212 -8.20 22.46 -1.95
CA GLU A 212 -8.75 23.81 -2.10
C GLU A 212 -10.11 23.80 -2.80
N ARG A 213 -10.22 23.10 -3.95
CA ARG A 213 -11.50 22.96 -4.67
C ARG A 213 -12.56 22.22 -3.88
N GLY A 214 -12.15 21.28 -3.02
CA GLY A 214 -13.03 20.50 -2.15
C GLY A 214 -13.42 21.22 -0.85
N GLY A 215 -12.87 22.41 -0.58
CA GLY A 215 -13.09 23.12 0.69
C GLY A 215 -12.42 22.44 1.90
N HIS A 216 -11.39 21.64 1.68
CA HIS A 216 -10.63 20.98 2.74
C HIS A 216 -9.50 21.88 3.24
N ALA A 217 -9.50 22.18 4.54
CA ALA A 217 -8.43 22.91 5.18
C ALA A 217 -7.30 21.98 5.62
N TRP A 218 -6.05 22.41 5.44
CA TRP A 218 -4.87 21.68 5.92
C TRP A 218 -4.63 21.94 7.40
N ASP A 219 -4.25 20.90 8.14
CA ASP A 219 -3.80 21.06 9.53
C ASP A 219 -2.36 21.60 9.56
N ARG A 220 -2.27 22.91 9.37
CA ARG A 220 -1.03 23.67 9.35
C ARG A 220 -1.23 25.05 9.96
N THR A 221 -0.17 25.58 10.56
CA THR A 221 -0.09 26.98 10.98
C THR A 221 0.95 27.71 10.16
N VAL A 222 0.72 28.98 9.85
CA VAL A 222 1.69 29.82 9.13
C VAL A 222 2.18 30.90 10.07
N THR A 223 3.51 31.01 10.23
CA THR A 223 4.16 32.06 11.03
C THR A 223 5.19 32.78 10.15
N GLY A 224 4.90 34.03 9.79
CA GLY A 224 5.67 34.72 8.75
C GLY A 224 5.56 33.97 7.41
N ASP A 225 6.70 33.62 6.82
CA ASP A 225 6.77 32.85 5.57
C ASP A 225 6.96 31.33 5.81
N ALA A 226 6.92 30.87 7.06
CA ALA A 226 7.10 29.46 7.41
C ALA A 226 5.76 28.74 7.62
N GLU A 227 5.58 27.62 6.92
CA GLU A 227 4.46 26.71 7.13
C GLU A 227 4.84 25.57 8.07
N HIS A 228 4.12 25.42 9.17
CA HIS A 228 4.30 24.32 10.12
C HIS A 228 3.16 23.31 9.95
N TRP A 229 3.48 22.08 9.56
CA TRP A 229 2.50 21.05 9.23
C TRP A 229 2.35 20.04 10.37
N ALA A 230 1.11 19.76 10.77
CA ALA A 230 0.84 18.72 11.77
C ALA A 230 1.23 17.34 11.25
N ALA A 231 0.90 17.01 9.99
CA ALA A 231 1.49 15.89 9.27
C ALA A 231 1.38 16.07 7.76
N ARG A 232 2.53 16.09 7.08
CA ARG A 232 2.67 16.06 5.63
C ARG A 232 3.72 15.01 5.30
N THR A 233 3.33 13.88 4.75
CA THR A 233 4.22 12.72 4.58
C THR A 233 4.27 12.16 3.17
N GLU A 234 5.40 11.55 2.84
CA GLU A 234 5.67 10.73 1.66
C GLU A 234 6.07 9.33 2.12
N HIS A 235 5.21 8.33 1.93
CA HIS A 235 5.44 6.94 2.33
C HIS A 235 5.99 6.12 1.15
N PHE A 236 7.16 5.51 1.31
CA PHE A 236 7.85 4.73 0.27
C PHE A 236 7.40 3.28 0.32
N LEU A 237 6.56 2.88 -0.63
CA LEU A 237 5.88 1.58 -0.61
C LEU A 237 6.66 0.51 -1.36
N THR A 238 7.49 0.95 -2.28
CA THR A 238 8.41 0.11 -3.03
C THR A 238 9.80 0.22 -2.44
N ASP A 239 10.43 -0.92 -2.15
CA ASP A 239 11.84 -0.94 -1.78
C ASP A 239 12.69 -0.84 -3.06
N PRO A 240 13.54 0.20 -3.21
CA PRO A 240 14.39 0.37 -4.39
C PRO A 240 15.42 -0.75 -4.57
N ARG A 241 15.64 -1.58 -3.55
CA ARG A 241 16.51 -2.78 -3.63
C ARG A 241 15.81 -3.96 -4.30
N ASP A 242 14.48 -4.02 -4.20
CA ASP A 242 13.65 -5.07 -4.79
C ASP A 242 13.18 -4.69 -6.21
N GLU A 243 12.92 -3.40 -6.44
CA GLU A 243 12.57 -2.83 -7.75
C GLU A 243 13.53 -1.68 -8.07
N PRO A 244 14.55 -1.90 -8.93
CA PRO A 244 15.52 -0.87 -9.26
C PRO A 244 15.01 0.17 -10.27
N ASP A 245 13.90 -0.08 -10.98
CA ASP A 245 13.33 0.89 -11.92
C ASP A 245 12.41 1.89 -11.20
N PRO A 246 12.81 3.18 -11.10
CA PRO A 246 12.01 4.19 -10.42
C PRO A 246 10.67 4.47 -11.09
N GLU A 247 10.47 4.12 -12.36
CA GLU A 247 9.17 4.23 -13.04
C GLU A 247 8.12 3.26 -12.47
N HIS A 248 8.54 2.25 -11.72
CA HIS A 248 7.66 1.29 -11.07
C HIS A 248 7.47 1.55 -9.58
N TRP A 249 8.14 2.55 -9.00
CA TRP A 249 8.03 2.86 -7.59
C TRP A 249 6.67 3.42 -7.24
N GLU A 250 6.19 3.07 -6.06
CA GLU A 250 4.95 3.55 -5.49
C GLU A 250 5.23 4.38 -4.23
N THR A 251 4.71 5.60 -4.21
CA THR A 251 4.80 6.52 -3.07
C THR A 251 3.42 7.06 -2.74
N GLU A 252 3.02 7.00 -1.47
CA GLU A 252 1.76 7.62 -1.00
C GLU A 252 2.04 8.94 -0.30
N LEU A 253 1.38 9.99 -0.79
CA LEU A 253 1.29 11.26 -0.08
C LEU A 253 0.14 11.18 0.92
N ALA A 254 0.36 11.57 2.17
CA ALA A 254 -0.69 11.62 3.20
C ALA A 254 -0.57 12.92 4.02
N PHE A 255 -1.50 13.85 3.79
CA PHE A 255 -1.47 15.18 4.41
C PHE A 255 -2.68 15.34 5.34
N ARG A 256 -2.46 15.71 6.60
CA ARG A 256 -3.53 15.86 7.60
C ARG A 256 -4.40 17.07 7.27
N LEU A 257 -5.71 16.87 7.37
CA LEU A 257 -6.72 17.91 7.26
C LEU A 257 -7.03 18.47 8.65
N ALA A 258 -7.36 19.76 8.72
CA ALA A 258 -7.90 20.36 9.93
C ALA A 258 -9.29 19.75 10.23
N ASP A 259 -9.64 19.70 11.51
CA ASP A 259 -10.93 19.20 11.98
C ASP A 259 -12.08 20.16 11.65
#